data_AF-A0A1E4TU61-F1
#
_entry.id   AF-A0A1E4TU61-F1
#
_cell.length_a   1.000
_cell.length_b   1.000
_cell.length_c   1.000
_cell.angle_alpha   90.00
_cell.angle_beta   90.00
_cell.angle_gamma   90.00
#
_symmetry.space_group_name_H-M   'P 1'
#
loop_
_entity.id
_entity.type
_entity.pdbx_description
1 polymer ?
#
loop_
_entity_poly.entity_id
_entity_poly.type
_entity_poly.pdbx_seq_one_letter_code
_entity_poly.pdbx_strand_id
1 'polypeptide(L)'
;DKFERIRNVLASGLIGLKNEQILTKGLLTLTLLNNFLLVENESEKNQDTTAFVPIPLKRLNMVLRDLNGWLESEFAFEKEFIAIRIQLLIFVNSYLNISDSSEVLVNSTMFDFAFNLFRESIGVVSVEQQNIELQMLVIPLEYFVLKNFIILNKNRESMNVWEDEIEGTYNELVDILLNSPNNQKDKSNQPIILIQDLLVRIFSSIIPLKKMEIFYDEFFNLVNGRNLIIQRLGTDVLYKLILEKQQAFTIEYELAKSKFSKSDNNEDDEDLKKAVLPEQLLSNVLNPPEEYIEYEDRPETARFLWSWYLIFAHFKDITHGIRADYTNQLKEKDLINKLLNFVFHQIDIVDDNDFLKQLTEDSIKNYHVIENDYIYRNVTTELKHLIVHLYYLTFQNLGSSTLAWFVNIRNRQLKSNIEKFSIKHISPIVINEELDRATEVISKNMNDDENLSIRINRITHEIKSVYLIDEKTMEMVIKIPSSYPLANVLVEGPLRIGVKENQWRAWLLASQRVITSHNGTIIDAIELFNKNVSLHFSGFEECAICYSILHYQDSSLPTKTCTTCNNKFHAGCLYKWFKSSGASSCPLCRSTFNFRK
;
A
#
# COMPACT_ATOMS: atom_id res chain seq x y z
N ASP A 1 -50.05 -16.19 3.99
CA ASP A 1 -51.06 -17.12 3.43
C ASP A 1 -51.85 -16.64 2.21
N LYS A 2 -52.32 -15.39 2.09
CA LYS A 2 -53.26 -14.96 1.03
C LYS A 2 -52.84 -15.27 -0.43
N PHE A 3 -51.54 -15.34 -0.73
CA PHE A 3 -51.03 -15.61 -2.09
C PHE A 3 -50.42 -17.01 -2.27
N GLU A 4 -50.47 -17.88 -1.26
CA GLU A 4 -49.85 -19.21 -1.33
C GLU A 4 -50.43 -20.08 -2.45
N ARG A 5 -51.75 -20.08 -2.59
CA ARG A 5 -52.44 -20.80 -3.67
C ARG A 5 -52.01 -20.31 -5.05
N ILE A 6 -51.82 -19.00 -5.22
CA ILE A 6 -51.41 -18.41 -6.50
C ILE A 6 -49.97 -18.81 -6.84
N ARG A 7 -49.04 -18.69 -5.89
CA ARG A 7 -47.66 -19.16 -6.06
C ARG A 7 -47.59 -20.63 -6.46
N ASN A 8 -48.38 -21.48 -5.80
CA ASN A 8 -48.44 -22.91 -6.09
C ASN A 8 -48.99 -23.23 -7.48
N VAL A 9 -50.01 -22.50 -7.93
CA VAL A 9 -50.56 -22.63 -9.29
C VAL A 9 -49.54 -22.19 -10.33
N LEU A 10 -48.91 -21.02 -10.13
CA LEU A 10 -47.90 -20.50 -11.06
C LEU A 10 -46.67 -21.41 -11.13
N ALA A 11 -46.15 -21.88 -9.99
CA ALA A 11 -45.05 -22.84 -9.94
C ALA A 11 -45.42 -24.15 -10.66
N SER A 12 -46.64 -24.65 -10.50
CA SER A 12 -47.10 -25.84 -11.23
C SER A 12 -47.24 -25.59 -12.74
N GLY A 13 -47.49 -24.34 -13.14
CA GLY A 13 -47.57 -23.94 -14.55
C GLY A 13 -46.24 -23.88 -15.28
N LEU A 14 -45.11 -23.91 -14.56
CA LEU A 14 -43.75 -23.99 -15.13
C LEU A 14 -43.33 -25.44 -15.42
N ILE A 15 -44.03 -26.42 -14.84
CA ILE A 15 -43.68 -27.84 -14.95
C ILE A 15 -44.24 -28.40 -16.28
N GLY A 16 -43.40 -29.10 -17.03
CA GLY A 16 -43.79 -29.83 -18.24
C GLY A 16 -44.18 -28.96 -19.43
N LEU A 17 -43.71 -27.71 -19.51
CA LEU A 17 -43.87 -26.88 -20.71
C LEU A 17 -43.10 -27.49 -21.90
N LYS A 18 -43.72 -27.48 -23.09
CA LYS A 18 -43.02 -27.82 -24.33
C LYS A 18 -42.06 -26.70 -24.71
N ASN A 19 -40.99 -27.02 -25.45
CA ASN A 19 -39.95 -26.06 -25.81
C ASN A 19 -40.50 -24.78 -26.46
N GLU A 20 -41.45 -24.91 -27.40
CA GLU A 20 -42.12 -23.76 -28.07
C GLU A 20 -42.89 -22.83 -27.13
N GLN A 21 -43.26 -23.32 -25.93
CA GLN A 21 -44.03 -22.57 -24.93
C GLN A 21 -43.14 -21.83 -23.93
N ILE A 22 -41.83 -22.08 -23.93
CA ILE A 22 -40.88 -21.51 -22.97
C ILE A 22 -40.82 -19.99 -23.10
N LEU A 23 -40.60 -19.48 -24.32
CA LEU A 23 -40.47 -18.04 -24.62
C LEU A 23 -41.76 -17.24 -24.40
N THR A 24 -42.92 -17.89 -24.42
CA THR A 24 -44.22 -17.23 -24.31
C THR A 24 -44.87 -17.48 -22.94
N LYS A 25 -45.43 -18.68 -22.75
CA LYS A 25 -46.14 -19.06 -21.54
C LYS A 25 -45.19 -19.21 -20.36
N GLY A 26 -43.97 -19.73 -20.58
CA GLY A 26 -42.96 -19.87 -19.54
C GLY A 26 -42.54 -18.52 -18.98
N LEU A 27 -42.10 -17.61 -19.86
CA LEU A 27 -41.72 -16.24 -19.49
C LEU A 27 -42.83 -15.50 -18.73
N LEU A 28 -44.07 -15.54 -19.24
CA LEU A 28 -45.23 -14.92 -18.57
C LEU A 28 -45.45 -15.52 -17.17
N THR A 29 -45.46 -16.84 -17.07
CA THR A 29 -45.72 -17.55 -15.81
C THR A 29 -44.64 -17.26 -14.77
N LEU A 30 -43.38 -17.23 -15.19
CA LEU A 30 -42.23 -16.93 -14.35
C LEU A 30 -42.25 -15.48 -13.87
N THR A 31 -42.55 -14.53 -14.76
CA THR A 31 -42.68 -13.11 -14.41
C THR A 31 -43.79 -12.89 -13.38
N LEU A 32 -44.95 -13.53 -13.56
CA LEU A 32 -46.03 -13.48 -12.58
C LEU A 32 -45.60 -14.09 -11.25
N LEU A 33 -44.93 -15.25 -11.28
CA LEU A 33 -44.44 -15.91 -10.06
C LEU A 33 -43.50 -15.00 -9.27
N ASN A 34 -42.56 -14.32 -9.93
CA ASN A 34 -41.64 -13.39 -9.30
C ASN A 34 -42.34 -12.28 -8.52
N ASN A 35 -43.40 -11.69 -9.08
CA ASN A 35 -44.18 -10.66 -8.40
C ASN A 35 -44.89 -11.19 -7.12
N PHE A 36 -45.28 -12.47 -7.10
CA PHE A 36 -45.91 -13.09 -5.92
C PHE A 36 -44.91 -13.67 -4.91
N LEU A 37 -43.61 -13.65 -5.22
CA LEU A 37 -42.53 -14.00 -4.30
C LEU A 37 -42.00 -12.80 -3.50
N LEU A 38 -42.23 -11.57 -3.97
CA LEU A 38 -41.88 -10.36 -3.23
C LEU A 38 -42.76 -10.27 -1.97
N VAL A 39 -42.16 -10.49 -0.80
CA VAL A 39 -42.82 -10.27 0.48
C VAL A 39 -42.41 -8.89 0.98
N GLU A 40 -43.32 -7.92 0.91
CA GLU A 40 -43.19 -6.68 1.66
C GLU A 40 -43.35 -7.04 3.14
N ASN A 41 -42.26 -7.01 3.93
CA ASN A 41 -42.20 -6.38 5.25
C ASN A 41 -41.00 -6.86 6.10
N GLU A 42 -40.10 -5.92 6.38
CA GLU A 42 -39.19 -5.96 7.53
C GLU A 42 -39.90 -5.77 8.89
N SER A 43 -41.20 -5.46 8.90
CA SER A 43 -41.95 -5.08 10.11
C SER A 43 -42.48 -6.24 10.96
N GLU A 44 -42.29 -7.50 10.54
CA GLU A 44 -42.72 -8.68 11.32
C GLU A 44 -41.53 -9.59 11.73
N LYS A 45 -40.31 -9.05 11.81
CA LYS A 45 -39.13 -9.77 12.36
C LYS A 45 -39.27 -10.10 13.87
N ASN A 46 -40.30 -9.58 14.54
CA ASN A 46 -40.58 -9.81 15.96
C ASN A 46 -41.96 -10.41 16.16
N GLN A 47 -42.14 -11.69 15.84
CA GLN A 47 -43.02 -12.62 16.58
C GLN A 47 -42.97 -14.00 15.93
N ASP A 48 -42.88 -15.02 16.79
CA ASP A 48 -42.94 -16.47 16.54
C ASP A 48 -43.90 -16.86 15.40
N THR A 49 -43.43 -16.78 14.15
CA THR A 49 -44.20 -17.14 12.96
C THR A 49 -43.45 -18.24 12.23
N THR A 50 -44.16 -19.34 11.97
CA THR A 50 -43.74 -20.48 11.16
C THR A 50 -42.97 -20.02 9.93
N ALA A 51 -41.76 -20.57 9.71
CA ALA A 51 -40.88 -20.23 8.60
C ALA A 51 -41.68 -20.11 7.30
N PHE A 52 -41.71 -18.91 6.71
CA PHE A 52 -42.47 -18.64 5.50
C PHE A 52 -41.91 -19.48 4.35
N VAL A 53 -42.69 -20.46 3.88
CA VAL A 53 -42.31 -21.32 2.75
C VAL A 53 -42.97 -20.78 1.47
N PRO A 54 -42.24 -20.12 0.56
CA PRO A 54 -42.84 -19.56 -0.65
C PRO A 54 -43.39 -20.64 -1.58
N ILE A 55 -42.66 -21.75 -1.74
CA ILE A 55 -43.03 -22.91 -2.58
C ILE A 55 -42.65 -24.20 -1.84
N PRO A 56 -43.54 -25.21 -1.73
CA PRO A 56 -43.21 -26.48 -1.08
C PRO A 56 -42.02 -27.19 -1.74
N LEU A 57 -41.09 -27.72 -0.95
CA LEU A 57 -39.80 -28.28 -1.42
C LEU A 57 -39.92 -29.30 -2.56
N LYS A 58 -40.87 -30.24 -2.47
CA LYS A 58 -41.10 -31.24 -3.54
C LYS A 58 -41.48 -30.58 -4.86
N ARG A 59 -42.33 -29.54 -4.81
CA ARG A 59 -42.74 -28.79 -5.99
C ARG A 59 -41.60 -27.93 -6.52
N LEU A 60 -40.85 -27.28 -5.63
CA LEU A 60 -39.64 -26.54 -5.99
C LEU A 60 -38.68 -27.42 -6.79
N ASN A 61 -38.34 -28.61 -6.30
CA ASN A 61 -37.42 -29.51 -7.01
C ASN A 61 -37.94 -29.93 -8.39
N MET A 62 -39.26 -30.10 -8.56
CA MET A 62 -39.85 -30.36 -9.88
C MET A 62 -39.73 -29.16 -10.81
N VAL A 63 -39.96 -27.94 -10.29
CA VAL A 63 -39.76 -26.70 -11.05
C VAL A 63 -38.29 -26.55 -11.45
N LEU A 64 -37.36 -26.67 -10.51
CA LEU A 64 -35.92 -26.54 -10.76
C LEU A 64 -35.41 -27.52 -11.82
N ARG A 65 -35.86 -28.78 -11.79
CA ARG A 65 -35.50 -29.77 -12.81
C ARG A 65 -35.96 -29.34 -14.20
N ASP A 66 -37.20 -28.88 -14.33
CA ASP A 66 -37.72 -28.48 -15.64
C ASP A 66 -37.09 -27.15 -16.11
N LEU A 67 -36.80 -26.21 -15.20
CA LEU A 67 -36.06 -24.98 -15.51
C LEU A 67 -34.61 -25.27 -15.93
N ASN A 68 -33.94 -26.26 -15.33
CA ASN A 68 -32.62 -26.69 -15.78
C ASN A 68 -32.68 -27.27 -17.20
N GLY A 69 -33.74 -28.02 -17.52
CA GLY A 69 -34.00 -28.46 -18.90
C GLY A 69 -34.24 -27.31 -19.89
N TRP A 70 -34.67 -26.13 -19.43
CA TRP A 70 -34.77 -24.95 -20.30
C TRP A 70 -33.39 -24.38 -20.64
N LEU A 71 -32.47 -24.38 -19.67
CA LEU A 71 -31.07 -23.93 -19.87
C LEU A 71 -30.31 -24.86 -20.82
N GLU A 72 -30.61 -26.16 -20.80
CA GLU A 72 -30.02 -27.16 -21.71
C GLU A 72 -30.68 -27.20 -23.10
N SER A 73 -31.73 -26.42 -23.34
CA SER A 73 -32.48 -26.44 -24.60
C SER A 73 -31.80 -25.62 -25.71
N GLU A 74 -32.06 -25.96 -26.97
CA GLU A 74 -31.55 -25.19 -28.13
C GLU A 74 -31.97 -23.71 -28.11
N PHE A 75 -33.11 -23.40 -27.49
CA PHE A 75 -33.61 -22.04 -27.32
C PHE A 75 -32.78 -21.21 -26.35
N ALA A 76 -31.97 -21.83 -25.48
CA ALA A 76 -31.13 -21.12 -24.52
C ALA A 76 -30.04 -20.25 -25.18
N PHE A 77 -29.77 -20.49 -26.46
CA PHE A 77 -28.85 -19.74 -27.31
C PHE A 77 -29.53 -18.63 -28.14
N GLU A 78 -30.86 -18.54 -28.11
CA GLU A 78 -31.60 -17.47 -28.80
C GLU A 78 -31.54 -16.15 -28.01
N LYS A 79 -31.55 -15.02 -28.72
CA LYS A 79 -31.46 -13.68 -28.11
C LYS A 79 -32.64 -13.38 -27.18
N GLU A 80 -33.82 -13.88 -27.53
CA GLU A 80 -35.07 -13.74 -26.80
C GLU A 80 -34.99 -14.42 -25.42
N PHE A 81 -34.14 -15.44 -25.28
CA PHE A 81 -33.96 -16.18 -24.03
C PHE A 81 -33.25 -15.35 -22.94
N ILE A 82 -32.59 -14.24 -23.29
CA ILE A 82 -32.01 -13.31 -22.31
C ILE A 82 -33.08 -12.82 -21.33
N ALA A 83 -34.30 -12.55 -21.80
CA ALA A 83 -35.42 -12.15 -20.94
C ALA A 83 -35.80 -13.25 -19.93
N ILE A 84 -35.70 -14.51 -20.32
CA ILE A 84 -35.92 -15.65 -19.42
C ILE A 84 -34.79 -15.73 -18.39
N ARG A 85 -33.52 -15.61 -18.80
CA ARG A 85 -32.38 -15.61 -17.86
C ARG A 85 -32.54 -14.53 -16.79
N ILE A 86 -32.94 -13.32 -17.16
CA ILE A 86 -33.24 -12.24 -16.22
C ILE A 86 -34.32 -12.66 -15.22
N GLN A 87 -35.45 -13.19 -15.69
CA GLN A 87 -36.54 -13.62 -14.81
C GLN A 87 -36.16 -14.81 -13.92
N LEU A 88 -35.32 -15.73 -14.41
CA LEU A 88 -34.78 -16.84 -13.61
C LEU A 88 -33.84 -16.33 -12.51
N LEU A 89 -32.99 -15.35 -12.80
CA LEU A 89 -32.11 -14.75 -11.81
C LEU A 89 -32.90 -13.95 -10.76
N ILE A 90 -33.96 -13.24 -11.16
CA ILE A 90 -34.87 -12.58 -10.22
C ILE A 90 -35.52 -13.63 -9.30
N PHE A 91 -36.02 -14.74 -9.88
CA PHE A 91 -36.61 -15.84 -9.12
C PHE A 91 -35.64 -16.39 -8.08
N VAL A 92 -34.44 -16.77 -8.51
CA VAL A 92 -33.40 -17.33 -7.66
C VAL A 92 -32.96 -16.34 -6.58
N ASN A 93 -32.65 -15.10 -6.96
CA ASN A 93 -32.21 -14.07 -6.02
C ASN A 93 -33.27 -13.78 -4.96
N SER A 94 -34.55 -13.68 -5.33
CA SER A 94 -35.64 -13.46 -4.37
C SER A 94 -35.83 -14.68 -3.47
N TYR A 95 -35.82 -15.89 -4.02
CA TYR A 95 -36.01 -17.13 -3.24
C TYR A 95 -34.89 -17.34 -2.21
N LEU A 96 -33.63 -17.13 -2.60
CA LEU A 96 -32.48 -17.29 -1.71
C LEU A 96 -32.46 -16.21 -0.62
N ASN A 97 -32.79 -14.95 -0.94
CA ASN A 97 -32.85 -13.87 0.05
C ASN A 97 -33.94 -14.07 1.11
N ILE A 98 -35.08 -14.68 0.74
CA ILE A 98 -36.14 -15.02 1.70
C ILE A 98 -35.64 -16.08 2.69
N SER A 99 -34.84 -17.03 2.19
CA SER A 99 -34.46 -18.24 2.90
C SER A 99 -33.24 -18.07 3.82
N ASP A 100 -32.47 -16.99 3.65
CA ASP A 100 -31.43 -16.53 4.60
C ASP A 100 -31.95 -16.39 6.05
N SER A 101 -33.27 -16.36 6.24
CA SER A 101 -33.94 -16.28 7.56
C SER A 101 -34.27 -17.63 8.21
N SER A 102 -34.11 -18.77 7.52
CA SER A 102 -34.25 -20.11 8.11
C SER A 102 -33.55 -21.20 7.31
N GLU A 103 -32.60 -21.91 7.94
CA GLU A 103 -31.79 -23.01 7.36
C GLU A 103 -32.60 -24.18 6.77
N VAL A 104 -33.90 -24.25 7.04
CA VAL A 104 -34.76 -25.40 6.70
C VAL A 104 -35.39 -25.31 5.30
N LEU A 105 -35.29 -24.17 4.60
CA LEU A 105 -36.08 -23.89 3.38
C LEU A 105 -35.37 -24.11 2.04
N VAL A 106 -34.04 -24.22 2.02
CA VAL A 106 -33.24 -24.34 0.79
C VAL A 106 -32.39 -25.58 0.87
N ASN A 107 -32.47 -26.43 -0.16
CA ASN A 107 -31.61 -27.60 -0.31
C ASN A 107 -30.47 -27.31 -1.31
N SER A 108 -29.45 -28.16 -1.32
CA SER A 108 -28.31 -28.06 -2.24
C SER A 108 -28.74 -27.91 -3.70
N THR A 109 -29.82 -28.57 -4.12
CA THR A 109 -30.30 -28.50 -5.52
C THR A 109 -30.70 -27.11 -5.98
N MET A 110 -31.21 -26.26 -5.08
CA MET A 110 -31.51 -24.86 -5.42
C MET A 110 -30.24 -24.04 -5.63
N PHE A 111 -29.23 -24.25 -4.78
CA PHE A 111 -27.94 -23.59 -4.93
C PHE A 111 -27.17 -24.10 -6.16
N ASP A 112 -27.19 -25.40 -6.43
CA ASP A 112 -26.56 -25.99 -7.61
C ASP A 112 -27.22 -25.45 -8.90
N PHE A 113 -28.56 -25.35 -8.94
CA PHE A 113 -29.27 -24.71 -10.05
C PHE A 113 -28.90 -23.22 -10.19
N ALA A 114 -28.87 -22.49 -9.07
CA ALA A 114 -28.52 -21.07 -9.06
C ALA A 114 -27.09 -20.84 -9.59
N PHE A 115 -26.14 -21.68 -9.20
CA PHE A 115 -24.76 -21.61 -9.67
C PHE A 115 -24.64 -21.96 -11.16
N ASN A 116 -25.35 -22.98 -11.65
CA ASN A 116 -25.38 -23.27 -13.09
C ASN A 116 -25.97 -22.09 -13.89
N LEU A 117 -27.10 -21.54 -13.43
CA LEU A 117 -27.72 -20.38 -14.05
C LEU A 117 -26.78 -19.16 -14.06
N PHE A 118 -26.05 -18.93 -12.97
CA PHE A 118 -25.03 -17.89 -12.89
C PHE A 118 -23.97 -18.09 -13.97
N ARG A 119 -23.33 -19.27 -14.01
CA ARG A 119 -22.24 -19.61 -14.94
C ARG A 119 -22.65 -19.45 -16.41
N GLU A 120 -23.82 -19.94 -16.80
CA GLU A 120 -24.26 -19.74 -18.17
C GLU A 120 -24.61 -18.28 -18.47
N SER A 121 -25.19 -17.57 -17.50
CA SER A 121 -25.64 -16.20 -17.73
C SER A 121 -24.48 -15.20 -17.75
N ILE A 122 -23.42 -15.42 -16.95
CA ILE A 122 -22.21 -14.59 -16.98
C ILE A 122 -21.48 -14.75 -18.33
N GLY A 123 -21.43 -15.97 -18.90
CA GLY A 123 -20.91 -16.21 -20.23
C GLY A 123 -21.70 -15.49 -21.34
N VAL A 124 -23.03 -15.38 -21.20
CA VAL A 124 -23.85 -14.59 -22.13
C VAL A 124 -23.56 -13.09 -21.98
N VAL A 125 -23.38 -12.59 -20.76
CA VAL A 125 -23.02 -11.18 -20.54
C VAL A 125 -21.65 -10.87 -21.15
N SER A 126 -20.64 -11.70 -20.93
CA SER A 126 -19.29 -11.47 -21.47
C SER A 126 -19.26 -11.45 -23.00
N VAL A 127 -20.06 -12.30 -23.66
CA VAL A 127 -20.15 -12.34 -25.13
C VAL A 127 -20.97 -11.16 -25.68
N GLU A 128 -22.11 -10.85 -25.09
CA GLU A 128 -23.08 -9.88 -25.65
C GLU A 128 -22.88 -8.43 -25.13
N GLN A 129 -21.95 -8.18 -24.21
CA GLN A 129 -21.69 -6.83 -23.65
C GLN A 129 -21.35 -5.75 -24.69
N GLN A 130 -20.83 -6.14 -25.86
CA GLN A 130 -20.53 -5.21 -26.96
C GLN A 130 -21.69 -5.06 -27.95
N ASN A 131 -22.73 -5.89 -27.84
CA ASN A 131 -23.86 -5.89 -28.75
C ASN A 131 -24.81 -4.73 -28.45
N ILE A 132 -24.81 -3.72 -29.31
CA ILE A 132 -25.59 -2.49 -29.12
C ILE A 132 -27.09 -2.76 -29.12
N GLU A 133 -27.57 -3.71 -29.94
CA GLU A 133 -29.00 -4.03 -30.07
C GLU A 133 -29.56 -4.67 -28.78
N LEU A 134 -28.71 -5.40 -28.05
CA LEU A 134 -29.11 -6.16 -26.87
C LEU A 134 -28.85 -5.42 -25.55
N GLN A 135 -28.27 -4.22 -25.55
CA GLN A 135 -27.92 -3.48 -24.33
C GLN A 135 -29.08 -3.34 -23.34
N MET A 136 -30.31 -3.14 -23.83
CA MET A 136 -31.50 -3.02 -22.97
C MET A 136 -31.80 -4.29 -22.15
N LEU A 137 -31.35 -5.45 -22.62
CA LEU A 137 -31.49 -6.74 -21.93
C LEU A 137 -30.19 -7.15 -21.23
N VAL A 138 -29.02 -6.86 -21.81
CA VAL A 138 -27.73 -7.24 -21.24
C VAL A 138 -27.44 -6.48 -19.93
N ILE A 139 -27.77 -5.18 -19.84
CA ILE A 139 -27.58 -4.40 -18.62
C ILE A 139 -28.35 -4.98 -17.41
N PRO A 140 -29.68 -5.21 -17.49
CA PRO A 140 -30.39 -5.85 -16.37
C PRO A 140 -29.91 -7.29 -16.12
N LEU A 141 -29.51 -8.03 -17.15
CA LEU A 141 -28.91 -9.36 -16.97
C LEU A 141 -27.64 -9.28 -16.11
N GLU A 142 -26.68 -8.43 -16.50
CA GLU A 142 -25.43 -8.19 -15.77
C GLU A 142 -25.70 -7.83 -14.31
N TYR A 143 -26.62 -6.89 -14.05
CA TYR A 143 -27.00 -6.51 -12.69
C TYR A 143 -27.45 -7.72 -11.84
N PHE A 144 -28.37 -8.54 -12.36
CA PHE A 144 -28.90 -9.68 -11.62
C PHE A 144 -27.91 -10.84 -11.50
N VAL A 145 -27.03 -11.02 -12.49
CA VAL A 145 -25.93 -12.00 -12.45
C VAL A 145 -24.92 -11.63 -11.35
N LEU A 146 -24.46 -10.38 -11.30
CA LEU A 146 -23.53 -9.91 -10.27
C LEU A 146 -24.15 -9.97 -8.87
N LYS A 147 -25.45 -9.62 -8.74
CA LYS A 147 -26.18 -9.78 -7.48
C LYS A 147 -26.27 -11.24 -7.05
N ASN A 148 -26.50 -12.15 -8.00
CA ASN A 148 -26.55 -13.58 -7.72
C ASN A 148 -25.20 -14.11 -7.24
N PHE A 149 -24.10 -13.71 -7.88
CA PHE A 149 -22.75 -14.07 -7.45
C PHE A 149 -22.47 -13.73 -5.97
N ILE A 150 -22.89 -12.54 -5.52
CA ILE A 150 -22.73 -12.14 -4.11
C ILE A 150 -23.50 -13.06 -3.17
N ILE A 151 -24.73 -13.43 -3.52
CA ILE A 151 -25.59 -14.33 -2.73
C ILE A 151 -24.98 -15.73 -2.68
N LEU A 152 -24.50 -16.24 -3.83
CA LEU A 152 -23.86 -17.54 -3.93
C LEU A 152 -22.57 -17.59 -3.10
N ASN A 153 -21.70 -16.59 -3.22
CA ASN A 153 -20.46 -16.54 -2.45
C ASN A 153 -20.72 -16.53 -0.93
N LYS A 154 -21.78 -15.85 -0.46
CA LYS A 154 -22.18 -15.87 0.96
C LYS A 154 -22.56 -17.28 1.43
N ASN A 155 -23.12 -18.09 0.54
CA ASN A 155 -23.63 -19.44 0.82
C ASN A 155 -22.75 -20.54 0.19
N ARG A 156 -21.47 -20.26 -0.05
CA ARG A 156 -20.53 -21.19 -0.75
C ARG A 156 -20.47 -22.60 -0.15
N GLU A 157 -20.58 -22.71 1.17
CA GLU A 157 -20.52 -24.00 1.89
C GLU A 157 -21.77 -24.87 1.67
N SER A 158 -22.86 -24.29 1.18
CA SER A 158 -24.10 -25.02 0.87
C SER A 158 -24.14 -25.62 -0.54
N MET A 159 -23.09 -25.37 -1.35
CA MET A 159 -22.95 -25.86 -2.72
C MET A 159 -21.92 -26.98 -2.79
N ASN A 160 -22.26 -28.05 -3.51
CA ASN A 160 -21.33 -29.18 -3.69
C ASN A 160 -20.26 -28.88 -4.76
N VAL A 161 -20.59 -28.02 -5.71
CA VAL A 161 -19.84 -27.83 -6.97
C VAL A 161 -18.97 -26.56 -6.95
N TRP A 162 -19.14 -25.71 -5.93
CA TRP A 162 -18.52 -24.38 -5.89
C TRP A 162 -16.99 -24.43 -6.01
N GLU A 163 -16.32 -25.27 -5.22
CA GLU A 163 -14.84 -25.31 -5.20
C GLU A 163 -14.23 -25.76 -6.54
N ASP A 164 -14.88 -26.69 -7.24
CA ASP A 164 -14.36 -27.28 -8.48
C ASP A 164 -14.57 -26.38 -9.69
N GLU A 165 -15.63 -25.58 -9.71
CA GLU A 165 -16.07 -24.87 -10.92
C GLU A 165 -15.93 -23.35 -10.84
N ILE A 166 -15.73 -22.77 -9.66
CA ILE A 166 -15.67 -21.31 -9.51
C ILE A 166 -14.50 -20.67 -10.28
N GLU A 167 -13.41 -21.40 -10.48
CA GLU A 167 -12.21 -20.87 -11.13
C GLU A 167 -12.47 -20.33 -12.54
N GLY A 168 -13.30 -21.02 -13.33
CA GLY A 168 -13.65 -20.58 -14.69
C GLY A 168 -14.43 -19.27 -14.70
N THR A 169 -15.25 -19.03 -13.66
CA THR A 169 -16.13 -17.86 -13.59
C THR A 169 -15.39 -16.57 -13.21
N TYR A 170 -14.23 -16.66 -12.56
CA TYR A 170 -13.43 -15.46 -12.24
C TYR A 170 -12.92 -14.78 -13.51
N ASN A 171 -12.54 -15.54 -14.53
CA ASN A 171 -12.08 -14.99 -15.81
C ASN A 171 -13.21 -14.24 -16.52
N GLU A 172 -14.44 -14.77 -16.49
CA GLU A 172 -15.61 -14.13 -17.08
C GLU A 172 -15.98 -12.84 -16.33
N LEU A 173 -15.88 -12.82 -15.00
CA LEU A 173 -16.07 -11.61 -14.20
C LEU A 173 -15.04 -10.54 -14.54
N VAL A 174 -13.76 -10.92 -14.67
CA VAL A 174 -12.68 -10.00 -15.06
C VAL A 174 -12.90 -9.47 -16.48
N ASP A 175 -13.30 -10.33 -17.42
CA ASP A 175 -13.61 -9.94 -18.79
C ASP A 175 -14.71 -8.88 -18.84
N ILE A 176 -15.80 -9.06 -18.08
CA ILE A 176 -16.89 -8.07 -17.98
C ILE A 176 -16.39 -6.73 -17.41
N LEU A 177 -15.55 -6.77 -16.39
CA LEU A 177 -14.98 -5.54 -15.82
C LEU A 177 -14.13 -4.79 -16.85
N LEU A 178 -13.22 -5.49 -17.54
CA LEU A 178 -12.24 -4.90 -18.47
C LEU A 178 -12.87 -4.47 -19.80
N ASN A 179 -13.79 -5.25 -20.35
CA ASN A 179 -14.25 -5.13 -21.74
C ASN A 179 -15.65 -4.52 -21.89
N SER A 180 -16.37 -4.25 -20.79
CA SER A 180 -17.69 -3.62 -20.88
C SER A 180 -17.59 -2.17 -21.37
N PRO A 181 -18.27 -1.79 -22.47
CA PRO A 181 -18.22 -0.43 -23.01
C PRO A 181 -18.87 0.59 -22.07
N ASN A 182 -19.73 0.13 -21.16
CA ASN A 182 -20.37 0.98 -20.16
C ASN A 182 -19.40 1.42 -19.06
N ASN A 183 -18.33 0.66 -18.84
CA ASN A 183 -17.26 1.00 -17.89
C ASN A 183 -16.29 2.05 -18.44
N GLN A 184 -16.33 2.33 -19.75
CA GLN A 184 -15.45 3.31 -20.40
C GLN A 184 -16.09 4.70 -20.52
N LYS A 185 -17.39 4.84 -20.22
CA LYS A 185 -18.12 6.11 -20.34
C LYS A 185 -18.01 6.94 -19.06
N ASP A 186 -17.78 8.23 -19.24
CA ASP A 186 -17.72 9.22 -18.16
C ASP A 186 -19.07 9.40 -17.45
N LYS A 187 -20.16 9.53 -18.23
CA LYS A 187 -21.53 9.64 -17.70
C LYS A 187 -22.22 8.28 -17.68
N SER A 188 -22.47 7.77 -16.48
CA SER A 188 -23.29 6.58 -16.24
C SER A 188 -24.75 6.95 -15.94
N ASN A 189 -25.68 6.14 -16.43
CA ASN A 189 -27.06 6.16 -15.96
C ASN A 189 -27.19 5.36 -14.65
N GLN A 190 -28.32 5.49 -13.95
CA GLN A 190 -28.51 4.83 -12.65
C GLN A 190 -28.30 3.30 -12.69
N PRO A 191 -28.83 2.55 -13.68
CA PRO A 191 -28.57 1.11 -13.79
C PRO A 191 -27.08 0.75 -13.89
N ILE A 192 -26.30 1.50 -14.68
CA ILE A 192 -24.86 1.29 -14.83
C ILE A 192 -24.15 1.59 -13.50
N ILE A 193 -24.52 2.65 -12.78
CA ILE A 193 -23.94 2.96 -11.46
C ILE A 193 -24.16 1.80 -10.49
N LEU A 194 -25.37 1.23 -10.46
CA LEU A 194 -25.68 0.08 -9.60
C LEU A 194 -24.83 -1.15 -9.95
N ILE A 195 -24.56 -1.39 -11.24
CA ILE A 195 -23.64 -2.45 -11.68
C ILE A 195 -22.22 -2.17 -11.22
N GLN A 196 -21.74 -0.93 -11.40
CA GLN A 196 -20.40 -0.52 -11.00
C GLN A 196 -20.19 -0.66 -9.49
N ASP A 197 -21.19 -0.32 -8.66
CA ASP A 197 -21.14 -0.54 -7.21
C ASP A 197 -21.05 -2.04 -6.85
N LEU A 198 -21.75 -2.91 -7.59
CA LEU A 198 -21.63 -4.35 -7.42
C LEU A 198 -20.25 -4.86 -7.83
N LEU A 199 -19.70 -4.38 -8.96
CA LEU A 199 -18.34 -4.70 -9.39
C LEU A 199 -17.32 -4.29 -8.33
N VAL A 200 -17.42 -3.06 -7.79
CA VAL A 200 -16.55 -2.60 -6.70
C VAL A 200 -16.61 -3.57 -5.53
N ARG A 201 -17.80 -3.94 -5.06
CA ARG A 201 -17.95 -4.88 -3.94
C ARG A 201 -17.35 -6.26 -4.24
N ILE A 202 -17.54 -6.77 -5.45
CA ILE A 202 -17.07 -8.09 -5.87
C ILE A 202 -15.54 -8.13 -5.92
N PHE A 203 -14.93 -7.19 -6.62
CA PHE A 203 -13.49 -7.19 -6.85
C PHE A 203 -12.68 -6.72 -5.64
N SER A 204 -13.26 -5.87 -4.78
CA SER A 204 -12.55 -5.35 -3.60
C SER A 204 -12.53 -6.34 -2.43
N SER A 205 -13.52 -7.24 -2.34
CA SER A 205 -13.76 -8.05 -1.14
C SER A 205 -14.06 -9.53 -1.37
N ILE A 206 -14.47 -9.94 -2.57
CA ILE A 206 -14.90 -11.33 -2.83
C ILE A 206 -13.87 -12.11 -3.64
N ILE A 207 -13.39 -11.55 -4.76
CA ILE A 207 -12.45 -12.26 -5.64
C ILE A 207 -11.06 -12.32 -4.98
N PRO A 208 -10.44 -13.51 -4.87
CA PRO A 208 -9.08 -13.62 -4.34
C PRO A 208 -8.04 -12.89 -5.20
N LEU A 209 -7.15 -12.14 -4.56
CA LEU A 209 -6.13 -11.33 -5.23
C LEU A 209 -5.27 -12.12 -6.23
N LYS A 210 -4.87 -13.35 -5.86
CA LYS A 210 -4.08 -14.25 -6.71
C LYS A 210 -4.75 -14.57 -8.05
N LYS A 211 -6.08 -14.58 -8.12
CA LYS A 211 -6.82 -14.85 -9.36
C LYS A 211 -6.82 -13.63 -10.29
N MET A 212 -6.58 -12.43 -9.75
CA MET A 212 -6.47 -11.19 -10.51
C MET A 212 -5.05 -10.93 -11.01
N GLU A 213 -4.03 -11.60 -10.46
CA GLU A 213 -2.62 -11.36 -10.81
C GLU A 213 -2.30 -11.57 -12.31
N ILE A 214 -3.00 -12.50 -12.95
CA ILE A 214 -2.84 -12.83 -14.37
C ILE A 214 -3.18 -11.62 -15.26
N PHE A 215 -4.09 -10.76 -14.81
CA PHE A 215 -4.61 -9.60 -15.55
C PHE A 215 -3.96 -8.27 -15.12
N TYR A 216 -2.77 -8.35 -14.50
CA TYR A 216 -2.10 -7.19 -13.90
C TYR A 216 -1.91 -6.03 -14.87
N ASP A 217 -1.47 -6.31 -16.10
CA ASP A 217 -1.17 -5.27 -17.09
C ASP A 217 -2.46 -4.66 -17.66
N GLU A 218 -3.53 -5.45 -17.75
CA GLU A 218 -4.83 -5.02 -18.24
C GLU A 218 -5.54 -4.10 -17.24
N PHE A 219 -5.31 -4.24 -15.93
CA PHE A 219 -5.92 -3.36 -14.94
C PHE A 219 -5.48 -1.90 -15.06
N PHE A 220 -4.30 -1.62 -15.66
CA PHE A 220 -3.90 -0.23 -15.97
C PHE A 220 -4.86 0.44 -16.96
N ASN A 221 -5.54 -0.32 -17.82
CA ASN A 221 -6.55 0.22 -18.73
C ASN A 221 -7.75 0.80 -17.96
N LEU A 222 -8.09 0.24 -16.80
CA LEU A 222 -9.17 0.76 -15.95
C LEU A 222 -8.81 2.13 -15.36
N VAL A 223 -7.58 2.29 -14.86
CA VAL A 223 -7.05 3.57 -14.37
C VAL A 223 -6.99 4.61 -15.50
N ASN A 224 -6.67 4.16 -16.71
CA ASN A 224 -6.64 4.98 -17.92
C ASN A 224 -8.03 5.24 -18.53
N GLY A 225 -9.10 4.72 -17.93
CA GLY A 225 -10.46 4.93 -18.38
C GLY A 225 -10.94 6.37 -18.17
N ARG A 226 -12.23 6.59 -18.43
CA ARG A 226 -12.94 7.87 -18.15
C ARG A 226 -13.92 7.75 -16.97
N ASN A 227 -14.29 6.55 -16.57
CA ASN A 227 -15.26 6.35 -15.49
C ASN A 227 -14.57 6.34 -14.13
N LEU A 228 -14.92 7.29 -13.25
CA LEU A 228 -14.27 7.44 -11.94
C LEU A 228 -14.44 6.24 -11.02
N ILE A 229 -15.61 5.58 -11.02
CA ILE A 229 -15.88 4.41 -10.16
C ILE A 229 -14.98 3.24 -10.59
N ILE A 230 -14.83 3.05 -11.90
CA ILE A 230 -13.98 1.99 -12.46
C ILE A 230 -12.49 2.30 -12.31
N GLN A 231 -12.06 3.56 -12.50
CA GLN A 231 -10.69 3.98 -12.22
C GLN A 231 -10.32 3.74 -10.76
N ARG A 232 -11.23 4.05 -9.82
CA ARG A 232 -11.07 3.77 -8.39
C ARG A 232 -10.88 2.27 -8.13
N LEU A 233 -11.73 1.44 -8.72
CA LEU A 233 -11.64 -0.01 -8.60
C LEU A 233 -10.31 -0.53 -9.14
N GLY A 234 -9.92 -0.13 -10.35
CA GLY A 234 -8.65 -0.51 -10.96
C GLY A 234 -7.45 -0.08 -10.10
N THR A 235 -7.51 1.12 -9.52
CA THR A 235 -6.47 1.62 -8.62
C THR A 235 -6.36 0.78 -7.34
N ASP A 236 -7.47 0.41 -6.71
CA ASP A 236 -7.44 -0.43 -5.51
C ASP A 236 -6.88 -1.83 -5.78
N VAL A 237 -7.33 -2.48 -6.86
CA VAL A 237 -6.85 -3.80 -7.26
C VAL A 237 -5.35 -3.74 -7.59
N LEU A 238 -4.92 -2.75 -8.39
CA LEU A 238 -3.51 -2.57 -8.71
C LEU A 238 -2.67 -2.27 -7.48
N TYR A 239 -3.15 -1.44 -6.56
CA TYR A 239 -2.43 -1.12 -5.32
C TYR A 239 -2.14 -2.41 -4.54
N LYS A 240 -3.15 -3.27 -4.35
CA LYS A 240 -3.00 -4.57 -3.68
C LYS A 240 -2.03 -5.50 -4.42
N LEU A 241 -2.16 -5.61 -5.75
CA LEU A 241 -1.28 -6.44 -6.58
C LEU A 241 0.18 -5.95 -6.58
N ILE A 242 0.40 -4.63 -6.63
CA ILE A 242 1.74 -4.02 -6.59
C ILE A 242 2.42 -4.38 -5.28
N LEU A 243 1.72 -4.29 -4.14
CA LEU A 243 2.31 -4.64 -2.85
C LEU A 243 2.75 -6.12 -2.77
N GLU A 244 1.94 -7.05 -3.28
CA GLU A 244 2.30 -8.48 -3.32
C GLU A 244 3.50 -8.74 -4.26
N LYS A 245 3.46 -8.18 -5.48
CA LYS A 245 4.55 -8.33 -6.46
C LYS A 245 5.86 -7.67 -6.00
N GLN A 246 5.78 -6.50 -5.36
CA GLN A 246 6.96 -5.75 -4.92
C GLN A 246 7.69 -6.48 -3.78
N GLN A 247 6.96 -7.15 -2.88
CA GLN A 247 7.57 -7.97 -1.83
C GLN A 247 8.36 -9.14 -2.43
N ALA A 248 7.77 -9.88 -3.38
CA ALA A 248 8.45 -10.97 -4.09
C ALA A 248 9.68 -10.45 -4.86
N PHE A 249 9.53 -9.34 -5.60
CA PHE A 249 10.61 -8.73 -6.37
C PHE A 249 11.77 -8.27 -5.49
N THR A 250 11.50 -7.70 -4.32
CA THR A 250 12.54 -7.21 -3.41
C THR A 250 13.43 -8.36 -2.92
N ILE A 251 12.84 -9.52 -2.63
CA ILE A 251 13.58 -10.73 -2.24
C ILE A 251 14.46 -11.21 -3.40
N GLU A 252 13.92 -11.30 -4.61
CA GLU A 252 14.69 -11.70 -5.80
C GLU A 252 15.86 -10.76 -6.09
N TYR A 253 15.63 -9.45 -5.97
CA TYR A 253 16.63 -8.41 -6.21
C TYR A 253 17.83 -8.56 -5.27
N GLU A 254 17.59 -8.76 -3.97
CA GLU A 254 18.67 -8.96 -2.99
C GLU A 254 19.39 -10.32 -3.15
N LEU A 255 18.67 -11.37 -3.54
CA LEU A 255 19.27 -12.66 -3.88
C LEU A 255 20.18 -12.56 -5.12
N ALA A 256 19.80 -11.77 -6.12
CA ALA A 256 20.65 -11.51 -7.28
C ALA A 256 21.92 -10.78 -6.85
N LYS A 257 21.77 -9.66 -6.13
CA LYS A 257 22.90 -8.84 -5.66
C LYS A 257 23.91 -9.59 -4.80
N SER A 258 23.43 -10.48 -3.92
CA SER A 258 24.29 -11.30 -3.05
C SER A 258 25.04 -12.43 -3.77
N LYS A 259 24.56 -12.89 -4.93
CA LYS A 259 25.30 -13.84 -5.78
C LYS A 259 26.45 -13.16 -6.50
N PHE A 260 26.26 -11.92 -6.96
CA PHE A 260 27.30 -11.13 -7.62
C PHE A 260 28.41 -10.68 -6.67
N SER A 261 28.12 -10.38 -5.40
CA SER A 261 29.15 -9.97 -4.42
C SER A 261 30.11 -11.10 -3.99
N LYS A 262 29.88 -12.34 -4.42
CA LYS A 262 30.76 -13.50 -4.16
C LYS A 262 31.63 -13.91 -5.35
N SER A 263 31.41 -13.35 -6.54
CA SER A 263 32.30 -13.54 -7.69
C SER A 263 33.28 -12.37 -7.77
N ASP A 264 34.54 -12.63 -7.42
CA ASP A 264 35.65 -11.68 -7.51
C ASP A 264 35.72 -10.97 -8.87
N ASN A 265 35.95 -9.65 -8.81
CA ASN A 265 36.62 -8.80 -9.79
C ASN A 265 36.39 -9.13 -11.28
N ASN A 266 35.32 -8.59 -11.89
CA ASN A 266 35.32 -8.22 -13.31
C ASN A 266 34.41 -7.01 -13.55
N GLU A 267 34.89 -6.09 -14.38
CA GLU A 267 34.43 -4.73 -14.63
C GLU A 267 33.21 -4.61 -15.56
N ASP A 268 32.19 -5.47 -15.41
CA ASP A 268 30.94 -5.33 -16.18
C ASP A 268 29.73 -5.20 -15.23
N ASP A 269 29.52 -3.99 -14.70
CA ASP A 269 28.38 -3.58 -13.87
C ASP A 269 27.03 -3.53 -14.65
N GLU A 270 26.97 -4.05 -15.89
CA GLU A 270 25.81 -3.93 -16.79
C GLU A 270 24.70 -4.97 -16.55
N ASP A 271 24.96 -6.08 -15.84
CA ASP A 271 23.99 -7.18 -15.64
C ASP A 271 23.20 -7.12 -14.31
N LEU A 272 23.31 -6.03 -13.54
CA LEU A 272 22.45 -5.84 -12.37
C LEU A 272 21.01 -5.55 -12.83
N LYS A 273 20.07 -6.43 -12.47
CA LYS A 273 18.62 -6.28 -12.71
C LYS A 273 18.12 -4.95 -12.14
N LYS A 274 18.06 -3.90 -12.96
CA LYS A 274 17.56 -2.56 -12.56
C LYS A 274 16.07 -2.63 -12.26
N ALA A 275 15.64 -1.99 -11.18
CA ALA A 275 14.23 -1.88 -10.87
C ALA A 275 13.59 -0.81 -11.77
N VAL A 276 12.47 -1.14 -12.43
CA VAL A 276 11.80 -0.24 -13.40
C VAL A 276 10.34 -0.02 -12.99
N LEU A 277 9.90 1.24 -13.00
CA LEU A 277 8.50 1.60 -12.79
C LEU A 277 7.67 1.36 -14.07
N PRO A 278 6.40 0.93 -13.97
CA PRO A 278 5.54 0.74 -15.13
C PRO A 278 5.45 1.99 -16.03
N GLU A 279 5.70 1.84 -17.33
CA GLU A 279 5.71 2.97 -18.27
C GLU A 279 4.35 3.68 -18.34
N GLN A 280 3.25 2.93 -18.23
CA GLN A 280 1.88 3.48 -18.22
C GLN A 280 1.68 4.48 -17.07
N LEU A 281 2.23 4.19 -15.88
CA LEU A 281 2.17 5.12 -14.74
C LEU A 281 3.02 6.36 -15.01
N LEU A 282 4.23 6.18 -15.54
CA LEU A 282 5.11 7.29 -15.90
C LEU A 282 4.51 8.20 -16.98
N SER A 283 3.77 7.64 -17.95
CA SER A 283 3.07 8.42 -18.96
C SER A 283 1.92 9.22 -18.37
N ASN A 284 1.18 8.65 -17.42
CA ASN A 284 0.04 9.33 -16.79
C ASN A 284 0.46 10.53 -15.95
N VAL A 285 1.64 10.49 -15.33
CA VAL A 285 2.14 11.56 -14.47
C VAL A 285 3.00 12.59 -15.19
N LEU A 286 3.23 12.43 -16.50
CA LEU A 286 4.14 13.27 -17.26
C LEU A 286 3.66 14.72 -17.37
N ASN A 287 2.35 14.90 -17.51
CA ASN A 287 1.68 16.19 -17.71
C ASN A 287 0.64 16.39 -16.60
N PRO A 288 0.96 17.17 -15.56
CA PRO A 288 -0.02 17.54 -14.55
C PRO A 288 -1.17 18.36 -15.15
N PRO A 289 -2.41 18.22 -14.65
CA PRO A 289 -3.51 19.11 -15.00
C PRO A 289 -3.20 20.57 -14.67
N GLU A 290 -3.67 21.51 -15.50
CA GLU A 290 -3.30 22.94 -15.44
C GLU A 290 -4.35 23.80 -14.70
N GLU A 291 -5.64 23.46 -14.84
CA GLU A 291 -6.74 24.16 -14.19
C GLU A 291 -6.91 23.73 -12.72
N TYR A 292 -7.64 24.51 -11.95
CA TYR A 292 -8.01 24.13 -10.58
C TYR A 292 -8.95 22.92 -10.60
N ILE A 293 -8.85 22.01 -9.63
CA ILE A 293 -9.66 20.77 -9.56
C ILE A 293 -11.17 21.04 -9.67
N GLU A 294 -11.64 22.21 -9.24
CA GLU A 294 -13.04 22.61 -9.35
C GLU A 294 -13.53 22.78 -10.81
N TYR A 295 -12.62 23.11 -11.74
CA TYR A 295 -12.91 23.41 -13.15
C TYR A 295 -12.32 22.38 -14.11
N GLU A 296 -11.29 21.66 -13.69
CA GLU A 296 -10.59 20.65 -14.47
C GLU A 296 -11.43 19.37 -14.71
N ASP A 297 -11.06 18.62 -15.75
CA ASP A 297 -11.65 17.31 -16.01
C ASP A 297 -11.32 16.31 -14.88
N ARG A 298 -12.37 15.85 -14.18
CA ARG A 298 -12.21 15.00 -12.99
C ARG A 298 -11.57 13.65 -13.31
N PRO A 299 -11.97 12.91 -14.36
CA PRO A 299 -11.31 11.66 -14.72
C PRO A 299 -9.81 11.80 -15.04
N GLU A 300 -9.41 12.89 -15.70
CA GLU A 300 -7.99 13.15 -15.99
C GLU A 300 -7.20 13.49 -14.73
N THR A 301 -7.75 14.34 -13.88
CA THR A 301 -7.15 14.67 -12.57
C THR A 301 -7.01 13.43 -11.69
N ALA A 302 -8.05 12.60 -11.62
CA ALA A 302 -8.06 11.37 -10.84
C ALA A 302 -7.03 10.36 -11.37
N ARG A 303 -6.91 10.19 -12.70
CA ARG A 303 -5.88 9.36 -13.33
C ARG A 303 -4.46 9.82 -12.94
N PHE A 304 -4.19 11.13 -13.02
CA PHE A 304 -2.89 11.69 -12.64
C PHE A 304 -2.56 11.37 -11.17
N LEU A 305 -3.49 11.65 -10.25
CA LEU A 305 -3.29 11.50 -8.81
C LEU A 305 -3.19 10.03 -8.38
N TRP A 306 -4.08 9.17 -8.87
CA TRP A 306 -4.04 7.73 -8.57
C TRP A 306 -2.84 7.04 -9.21
N SER A 307 -2.34 7.52 -10.36
CA SER A 307 -1.08 7.02 -10.90
C SER A 307 0.10 7.33 -9.98
N TRP A 308 0.16 8.54 -9.39
CA TRP A 308 1.15 8.85 -8.35
C TRP A 308 0.99 7.99 -7.10
N TYR A 309 -0.25 7.74 -6.67
CA TYR A 309 -0.53 6.85 -5.54
C TYR A 309 0.02 5.44 -5.80
N LEU A 310 -0.19 4.89 -6.99
CA LEU A 310 0.36 3.59 -7.41
C LEU A 310 1.89 3.62 -7.52
N ILE A 311 2.49 4.71 -8.02
CA ILE A 311 3.96 4.88 -8.03
C ILE A 311 4.49 4.80 -6.60
N PHE A 312 3.89 5.50 -5.63
CA PHE A 312 4.34 5.42 -4.24
C PHE A 312 4.09 4.04 -3.60
N ALA A 313 3.12 3.26 -4.07
CA ALA A 313 2.96 1.87 -3.65
C ALA A 313 4.21 1.03 -3.95
N HIS A 314 4.89 1.28 -5.07
CA HIS A 314 6.18 0.64 -5.38
C HIS A 314 7.33 1.04 -4.42
N PHE A 315 7.19 2.15 -3.68
CA PHE A 315 8.20 2.59 -2.71
C PHE A 315 8.04 1.95 -1.31
N LYS A 316 7.00 1.13 -1.11
CA LYS A 316 6.71 0.49 0.18
C LYS A 316 7.56 -0.78 0.37
N ASP A 317 8.19 -0.90 1.55
CA ASP A 317 8.97 -2.07 1.98
C ASP A 317 10.09 -2.51 1.01
N ILE A 318 10.69 -1.56 0.26
CA ILE A 318 11.78 -1.81 -0.69
C ILE A 318 13.17 -1.51 -0.12
N THR A 319 14.20 -2.09 -0.73
CA THR A 319 15.60 -1.81 -0.36
C THR A 319 16.11 -0.48 -0.92
N HIS A 320 17.22 0.02 -0.37
CA HIS A 320 17.84 1.28 -0.79
C HIS A 320 18.23 1.30 -2.29
N GLY A 321 18.63 0.16 -2.85
CA GLY A 321 19.00 0.06 -4.27
C GLY A 321 17.80 0.31 -5.19
N ILE A 322 16.71 -0.43 -4.96
CA ILE A 322 15.45 -0.27 -5.71
C ILE A 322 14.93 1.17 -5.57
N ARG A 323 14.99 1.73 -4.36
CA ARG A 323 14.55 3.12 -4.10
C ARG A 323 15.37 4.13 -4.91
N ALA A 324 16.68 3.94 -5.02
CA ALA A 324 17.55 4.78 -5.84
C ALA A 324 17.18 4.68 -7.33
N ASP A 325 16.98 3.48 -7.86
CA ASP A 325 16.59 3.25 -9.26
C ASP A 325 15.27 3.95 -9.62
N TYR A 326 14.23 3.77 -8.79
CA TYR A 326 12.94 4.44 -8.99
C TYR A 326 13.07 5.96 -8.86
N THR A 327 13.82 6.45 -7.87
CA THR A 327 14.04 7.88 -7.68
C THR A 327 14.75 8.51 -8.88
N ASN A 328 15.73 7.81 -9.47
CA ASN A 328 16.46 8.30 -10.64
C ASN A 328 15.56 8.40 -11.87
N GLN A 329 14.72 7.39 -12.13
CA GLN A 329 13.72 7.43 -13.22
C GLN A 329 12.77 8.64 -13.10
N LEU A 330 12.32 8.95 -11.88
CA LEU A 330 11.46 10.11 -11.63
C LEU A 330 12.21 11.44 -11.82
N LYS A 331 13.49 11.50 -11.45
CA LYS A 331 14.35 12.69 -11.62
C LYS A 331 14.68 12.97 -13.08
N GLU A 332 14.97 11.95 -13.88
CA GLU A 332 15.30 12.09 -15.30
C GLU A 332 14.22 12.81 -16.10
N LYS A 333 12.94 12.58 -15.74
CA LYS A 333 11.77 13.19 -16.39
C LYS A 333 11.21 14.42 -15.65
N ASP A 334 11.92 14.90 -14.62
CA ASP A 334 11.53 16.03 -13.76
C ASP A 334 10.15 15.88 -13.09
N LEU A 335 9.71 14.64 -12.84
CA LEU A 335 8.35 14.34 -12.40
C LEU A 335 8.09 14.80 -10.96
N ILE A 336 9.12 14.74 -10.10
CA ILE A 336 9.02 15.13 -8.69
C ILE A 336 8.71 16.63 -8.56
N ASN A 337 9.42 17.48 -9.32
CA ASN A 337 9.19 18.92 -9.30
C ASN A 337 7.80 19.27 -9.85
N LYS A 338 7.37 18.58 -10.91
CA LYS A 338 6.02 18.72 -11.48
C LYS A 338 4.93 18.39 -10.46
N LEU A 339 5.05 17.28 -9.73
CA LEU A 339 4.10 16.91 -8.66
C LEU A 339 4.07 17.97 -7.56
N LEU A 340 5.23 18.39 -7.04
CA LEU A 340 5.29 19.35 -5.94
C LEU A 340 4.74 20.73 -6.34
N ASN A 341 5.00 21.18 -7.57
CA ASN A 341 4.40 22.40 -8.11
C ASN A 341 2.88 22.25 -8.24
N PHE A 342 2.39 21.11 -8.74
CA PHE A 342 0.97 20.82 -8.85
C PHE A 342 0.27 20.86 -7.47
N VAL A 343 0.85 20.21 -6.45
CA VAL A 343 0.31 20.20 -5.07
C VAL A 343 0.00 21.61 -4.57
N PHE A 344 0.96 22.54 -4.71
CA PHE A 344 0.82 23.91 -4.20
C PHE A 344 0.20 24.90 -5.18
N HIS A 345 -0.05 24.48 -6.42
CA HIS A 345 -0.94 25.17 -7.33
C HIS A 345 -2.40 24.86 -7.00
N GLN A 346 -2.71 23.62 -6.61
CA GLN A 346 -4.07 23.18 -6.31
C GLN A 346 -4.54 23.49 -4.87
N ILE A 347 -3.62 23.51 -3.91
CA ILE A 347 -3.95 23.84 -2.51
C ILE A 347 -3.58 25.29 -2.24
N ASP A 348 -4.60 26.15 -2.15
CA ASP A 348 -4.39 27.52 -1.67
C ASP A 348 -4.25 27.52 -0.14
N ILE A 349 -3.01 27.55 0.34
CA ILE A 349 -2.69 27.55 1.78
C ILE A 349 -3.32 28.76 2.52
N VAL A 350 -3.66 29.84 1.80
CA VAL A 350 -4.18 31.08 2.39
C VAL A 350 -5.70 31.08 2.40
N ASP A 351 -6.32 30.70 1.28
CA ASP A 351 -7.77 30.86 1.08
C ASP A 351 -8.59 29.60 1.43
N ASP A 352 -8.02 28.39 1.37
CA ASP A 352 -8.72 27.12 1.67
C ASP A 352 -8.81 26.80 3.19
N ASN A 353 -9.06 27.81 4.03
CA ASN A 353 -9.07 27.65 5.49
C ASN A 353 -10.04 26.58 6.02
N ASP A 354 -11.18 26.37 5.36
CA ASP A 354 -12.17 25.39 5.82
C ASP A 354 -11.76 23.95 5.49
N PHE A 355 -11.11 23.73 4.36
CA PHE A 355 -10.48 22.44 4.05
C PHE A 355 -9.32 22.15 5.00
N LEU A 356 -8.46 23.14 5.25
CA LEU A 356 -7.29 22.99 6.13
C LEU A 356 -7.67 22.64 7.59
N LYS A 357 -8.87 23.03 8.05
CA LYS A 357 -9.40 22.64 9.37
C LYS A 357 -9.87 21.18 9.43
N GLN A 358 -10.21 20.58 8.30
CA GLN A 358 -10.66 19.19 8.21
C GLN A 358 -9.48 18.20 8.19
N LEU A 359 -8.27 18.67 7.88
CA LEU A 359 -7.07 17.86 7.88
C LEU A 359 -6.72 17.36 9.28
N THR A 360 -6.82 16.04 9.46
CA THR A 360 -6.35 15.31 10.64
C THR A 360 -5.13 14.47 10.30
N GLU A 361 -4.33 14.12 11.30
CA GLU A 361 -3.19 13.22 11.13
C GLU A 361 -3.59 11.91 10.43
N ASP A 362 -4.72 11.32 10.84
CA ASP A 362 -5.25 10.09 10.24
C ASP A 362 -5.62 10.27 8.76
N SER A 363 -6.31 11.36 8.41
CA SER A 363 -6.69 11.66 7.01
C SER A 363 -5.49 11.89 6.08
N ILE A 364 -4.35 12.32 6.63
CA ILE A 364 -3.11 12.57 5.88
C ILE A 364 -2.34 11.26 5.70
N LYS A 365 -2.28 10.40 6.73
CA LYS A 365 -1.54 9.14 6.68
C LYS A 365 -2.27 8.05 5.91
N ASN A 366 -3.54 7.85 6.22
CA ASN A 366 -4.29 6.64 5.88
C ASN A 366 -5.27 6.91 4.73
N TYR A 367 -4.76 7.28 3.57
CA TYR A 367 -5.61 7.35 2.37
C TYR A 367 -5.80 5.96 1.78
N HIS A 368 -7.06 5.51 1.76
CA HIS A 368 -7.50 4.33 1.04
C HIS A 368 -8.47 4.71 -0.07
N VAL A 369 -8.24 4.12 -1.24
CA VAL A 369 -9.00 4.39 -2.46
C VAL A 369 -10.46 3.92 -2.32
N ILE A 370 -10.79 2.93 -1.49
CA ILE A 370 -12.19 2.44 -1.37
C ILE A 370 -12.79 2.67 0.02
N GLU A 371 -12.01 2.50 1.09
CA GLU A 371 -12.53 2.49 2.46
C GLU A 371 -12.92 3.88 2.99
N ASN A 372 -12.45 4.93 2.32
CA ASN A 372 -12.84 6.26 2.70
C ASN A 372 -14.29 6.51 2.27
N ASP A 373 -15.15 6.83 3.25
CA ASP A 373 -16.59 7.11 3.20
C ASP A 373 -17.01 8.28 2.25
N TYR A 374 -16.11 8.67 1.32
CA TYR A 374 -16.26 9.69 0.29
C TYR A 374 -16.88 9.18 -1.01
N ILE A 375 -17.14 7.88 -1.17
CA ILE A 375 -17.82 7.33 -2.37
C ILE A 375 -19.13 8.10 -2.67
N TYR A 376 -19.76 8.69 -1.63
CA TYR A 376 -20.96 9.55 -1.75
C TYR A 376 -20.73 11.02 -1.39
N ARG A 377 -19.51 11.43 -1.01
CA ARG A 377 -19.17 12.80 -0.56
C ARG A 377 -18.21 13.43 -1.56
N ASN A 378 -18.64 14.51 -2.22
CA ASN A 378 -17.86 15.40 -3.11
C ASN A 378 -16.44 14.93 -3.53
N VAL A 379 -16.33 14.39 -4.75
CA VAL A 379 -15.06 13.94 -5.38
C VAL A 379 -13.95 14.99 -5.28
N THR A 380 -14.26 16.28 -5.45
CA THR A 380 -13.25 17.35 -5.37
C THR A 380 -12.57 17.38 -4.00
N THR A 381 -13.35 17.22 -2.92
CA THR A 381 -12.80 17.19 -1.55
C THR A 381 -11.88 15.99 -1.35
N GLU A 382 -12.25 14.83 -1.87
CA GLU A 382 -11.40 13.64 -1.82
C GLU A 382 -10.07 13.86 -2.57
N LEU A 383 -10.12 14.40 -3.79
CA LEU A 383 -8.91 14.68 -4.57
C LEU A 383 -7.99 15.67 -3.84
N LYS A 384 -8.53 16.67 -3.14
CA LYS A 384 -7.72 17.57 -2.28
C LYS A 384 -7.03 16.80 -1.13
N HIS A 385 -7.72 15.87 -0.47
CA HIS A 385 -7.10 15.02 0.55
C HIS A 385 -6.00 14.13 -0.04
N LEU A 386 -6.25 13.54 -1.21
CA LEU A 386 -5.25 12.74 -1.92
C LEU A 386 -4.00 13.56 -2.26
N ILE A 387 -4.15 14.81 -2.71
CA ILE A 387 -3.00 15.69 -2.97
C ILE A 387 -2.15 15.90 -1.70
N VAL A 388 -2.78 16.15 -0.55
CA VAL A 388 -2.06 16.29 0.73
C VAL A 388 -1.37 14.98 1.10
N HIS A 389 -2.04 13.85 0.91
CA HIS A 389 -1.46 12.52 1.14
C HIS A 389 -0.25 12.25 0.23
N LEU A 390 -0.33 12.57 -1.06
CA LEU A 390 0.80 12.45 -1.99
C LEU A 390 1.97 13.34 -1.57
N TYR A 391 1.70 14.57 -1.12
CA TYR A 391 2.74 15.44 -0.59
C TYR A 391 3.40 14.85 0.66
N TYR A 392 2.63 14.26 1.57
CA TYR A 392 3.16 13.50 2.69
C TYR A 392 4.03 12.30 2.25
N LEU A 393 3.60 11.54 1.24
CA LEU A 393 4.39 10.43 0.68
C LEU A 393 5.71 10.91 0.04
N THR A 394 5.75 12.12 -0.54
CA THR A 394 7.01 12.71 -1.01
C THR A 394 7.98 12.98 0.14
N PHE A 395 7.49 13.37 1.32
CA PHE A 395 8.34 13.59 2.49
C PHE A 395 8.96 12.28 2.98
N GLN A 396 8.14 11.22 3.07
CA GLN A 396 8.60 9.91 3.51
C GLN A 396 9.59 9.25 2.53
N ASN A 397 9.31 9.32 1.23
CA ASN A 397 10.02 8.52 0.23
C ASN A 397 11.06 9.29 -0.57
N LEU A 398 10.88 10.60 -0.74
CA LEU A 398 11.64 11.45 -1.66
C LEU A 398 12.21 12.72 -0.98
N GLY A 399 12.41 12.70 0.34
CA GLY A 399 12.75 13.88 1.14
C GLY A 399 13.93 14.72 0.61
N SER A 400 15.00 14.08 0.12
CA SER A 400 16.15 14.78 -0.49
C SER A 400 15.79 15.55 -1.76
N SER A 401 14.90 14.99 -2.58
CA SER A 401 14.40 15.63 -3.82
C SER A 401 13.44 16.76 -3.48
N THR A 402 12.57 16.56 -2.48
CA THR A 402 11.66 17.59 -1.98
C THR A 402 12.40 18.78 -1.40
N LEU A 403 13.49 18.54 -0.65
CA LEU A 403 14.39 19.60 -0.17
C LEU A 403 15.01 20.39 -1.33
N ALA A 404 15.55 19.69 -2.34
CA ALA A 404 16.17 20.32 -3.50
C ALA A 404 15.16 21.22 -4.25
N TRP A 405 13.93 20.75 -4.44
CA TRP A 405 12.82 21.54 -4.98
C TRP A 405 12.53 22.78 -4.13
N PHE A 406 12.34 22.60 -2.82
CA PHE A 406 11.98 23.68 -1.89
C PHE A 406 13.05 24.79 -1.82
N VAL A 407 14.34 24.40 -1.87
CA VAL A 407 15.45 25.36 -1.89
C VAL A 407 15.40 26.23 -3.15
N ASN A 408 15.01 25.66 -4.30
CA ASN A 408 14.95 26.33 -5.60
C ASN A 408 13.75 27.27 -5.78
N ILE A 409 12.77 27.28 -4.86
CA ILE A 409 11.63 28.20 -4.91
C ILE A 409 12.10 29.65 -4.75
N ARG A 410 11.87 30.47 -5.77
CA ARG A 410 12.25 31.90 -5.79
C ARG A 410 11.28 32.80 -5.03
N ASN A 411 9.98 32.49 -5.09
CA ASN A 411 8.96 33.29 -4.41
C ASN A 411 9.05 33.06 -2.89
N ARG A 412 9.56 34.07 -2.16
CA ARG A 412 9.77 34.00 -0.71
C ARG A 412 8.47 33.82 0.08
N GLN A 413 7.37 34.42 -0.38
CA GLN A 413 6.08 34.31 0.30
C GLN A 413 5.52 32.89 0.18
N LEU A 414 5.51 32.34 -1.04
CA LEU A 414 5.09 30.97 -1.30
C LEU A 414 5.95 29.98 -0.49
N LYS A 415 7.27 30.15 -0.51
CA LYS A 415 8.21 29.32 0.26
C LYS A 415 7.90 29.34 1.76
N SER A 416 7.65 30.52 2.33
CA SER A 416 7.29 30.64 3.75
C SER A 416 5.93 30.02 4.07
N ASN A 417 4.95 30.12 3.17
CA ASN A 417 3.63 29.51 3.35
C ASN A 417 3.74 27.97 3.33
N ILE A 418 4.48 27.41 2.37
CA ILE A 418 4.75 25.97 2.27
C ILE A 418 5.43 25.45 3.55
N GLU A 419 6.43 26.17 4.04
CA GLU A 419 7.15 25.79 5.26
C GLU A 419 6.21 25.77 6.49
N LYS A 420 5.40 26.82 6.68
CA LYS A 420 4.42 26.90 7.78
C LYS A 420 3.38 25.79 7.69
N PHE A 421 2.86 25.52 6.49
CA PHE A 421 1.91 24.44 6.25
C PHE A 421 2.53 23.08 6.62
N SER A 422 3.75 22.83 6.14
CA SER A 422 4.47 21.58 6.39
C SER A 422 4.77 21.37 7.88
N ILE A 423 5.29 22.39 8.58
CA ILE A 423 5.55 22.35 10.03
C ILE A 423 4.27 22.06 10.82
N LYS A 424 3.13 22.58 10.39
CA LYS A 424 1.87 22.44 11.13
C LYS A 424 1.20 21.08 10.90
N HIS A 425 1.17 20.58 9.66
CA HIS A 425 0.32 19.46 9.28
C HIS A 425 1.08 18.17 8.95
N ILE A 426 2.33 18.23 8.45
CA ILE A 426 2.98 17.06 7.82
C ILE A 426 4.31 16.70 8.48
N SER A 427 5.19 17.67 8.73
CA SER A 427 6.49 17.42 9.36
C SER A 427 6.37 16.74 10.73
N PRO A 428 5.45 17.10 11.65
CA PRO A 428 5.31 16.41 12.93
C PRO A 428 5.01 14.92 12.77
N ILE A 429 4.21 14.56 11.76
CA ILE A 429 3.85 13.18 11.44
C ILE A 429 5.10 12.38 11.05
N VAL A 430 5.84 12.89 10.07
CA VAL A 430 7.04 12.22 9.53
C VAL A 430 8.14 12.13 10.59
N ILE A 431 8.33 13.18 11.39
CA ILE A 431 9.31 13.18 12.48
C ILE A 431 8.98 12.10 13.50
N ASN A 432 7.72 12.01 13.95
CA ASN A 432 7.31 11.00 14.92
C ASN A 432 7.54 9.58 14.39
N GLU A 433 7.25 9.32 13.12
CA GLU A 433 7.47 8.01 12.50
C GLU A 433 8.95 7.64 12.33
N GLU A 434 9.82 8.61 12.03
CA GLU A 434 11.27 8.40 12.04
C GLU A 434 11.78 8.08 13.45
N LEU A 435 11.27 8.78 14.47
CA LEU A 435 11.62 8.53 15.87
C LEU A 435 11.09 7.18 16.36
N ASP A 436 9.89 6.77 15.93
CA ASP A 436 9.29 5.46 16.23
C ASP A 436 10.12 4.34 15.61
N ARG A 437 10.42 4.44 14.31
CA ARG A 437 11.32 3.49 13.63
C ARG A 437 12.68 3.40 14.30
N ALA A 438 13.27 4.53 14.67
CA ALA A 438 14.53 4.55 15.38
C ALA A 438 14.43 3.81 16.74
N THR A 439 13.36 4.06 17.50
CA THR A 439 13.10 3.41 18.79
C THR A 439 13.02 1.88 18.64
N GLU A 440 12.26 1.41 17.64
CA GLU A 440 12.10 -0.02 17.39
C GLU A 440 13.42 -0.71 17.05
N VAL A 441 14.20 -0.15 16.12
CA VAL A 441 15.46 -0.77 15.70
C VAL A 441 16.49 -0.78 16.83
N ILE A 442 16.59 0.31 17.59
CA ILE A 442 17.49 0.37 18.76
C ILE A 442 17.13 -0.73 19.76
N SER A 443 15.84 -0.94 20.03
CA SER A 443 15.39 -1.97 20.98
C SER A 443 15.71 -3.40 20.54
N LYS A 444 15.76 -3.66 19.22
CA LYS A 444 15.98 -4.99 18.63
C LYS A 444 17.46 -5.32 18.40
N ASN A 445 18.27 -4.35 17.96
CA ASN A 445 19.60 -4.61 17.37
C ASN A 445 20.78 -4.00 18.16
N MET A 446 20.55 -3.06 19.08
CA MET A 446 21.62 -2.24 19.68
C MET A 446 21.78 -2.40 21.20
N ASN A 447 21.05 -3.33 21.84
CA ASN A 447 21.13 -3.57 23.27
C ASN A 447 22.29 -4.51 23.69
N ASP A 448 23.05 -5.07 22.75
CA ASP A 448 24.09 -6.07 23.03
C ASP A 448 25.47 -5.47 23.36
N ASP A 449 25.70 -4.18 23.11
CA ASP A 449 26.97 -3.51 23.44
C ASP A 449 26.85 -2.73 24.75
N GLU A 450 27.44 -3.25 25.83
CA GLU A 450 27.44 -2.63 27.17
C GLU A 450 28.04 -1.21 27.17
N ASN A 451 28.85 -0.87 26.16
CA ASN A 451 29.49 0.44 26.05
C ASN A 451 28.63 1.47 25.30
N LEU A 452 27.51 1.08 24.69
CA LEU A 452 26.67 1.96 23.88
C LEU A 452 25.33 2.27 24.58
N SER A 453 24.99 3.56 24.66
CA SER A 453 23.69 4.03 25.13
C SER A 453 23.11 5.03 24.13
N ILE A 454 21.98 4.68 23.52
CA ILE A 454 21.25 5.57 22.62
C ILE A 454 20.01 6.10 23.34
N ARG A 455 19.78 7.41 23.31
CA ARG A 455 18.65 8.10 23.94
C ARG A 455 17.90 8.95 22.93
N ILE A 456 16.58 8.82 22.90
CA ILE A 456 15.71 9.59 22.00
C ILE A 456 14.95 10.64 22.82
N ASN A 457 15.00 11.90 22.39
CA ASN A 457 14.19 12.98 22.94
C ASN A 457 13.13 13.40 21.92
N ARG A 458 11.88 13.04 22.19
CA ARG A 458 10.73 13.34 21.33
C ARG A 458 10.28 14.80 21.40
N ILE A 459 10.66 15.54 22.43
CA ILE A 459 10.28 16.96 22.58
C ILE A 459 11.20 17.85 21.76
N THR A 460 12.51 17.58 21.78
CA THR A 460 13.49 18.35 21.01
C THR A 460 13.77 17.78 19.61
N HIS A 461 13.18 16.61 19.30
CA HIS A 461 13.44 15.83 18.08
C HIS A 461 14.93 15.49 17.91
N GLU A 462 15.55 15.00 18.98
CA GLU A 462 16.99 14.70 19.02
C GLU A 462 17.24 13.23 19.35
N ILE A 463 18.19 12.62 18.66
CA ILE A 463 18.69 11.29 18.95
C ILE A 463 20.15 11.40 19.39
N LYS A 464 20.44 10.96 20.61
CA LYS A 464 21.76 11.05 21.24
C LYS A 464 22.37 9.67 21.37
N SER A 465 23.48 9.43 20.67
CA SER A 465 24.34 8.25 20.87
C SER A 465 25.45 8.60 21.85
N VAL A 466 25.58 7.81 22.92
CA VAL A 466 26.61 7.94 23.96
C VAL A 466 27.42 6.65 23.99
N TYR A 467 28.73 6.76 23.77
CA TYR A 467 29.65 5.63 23.80
C TYR A 467 30.60 5.76 25.00
N LEU A 468 30.72 4.73 25.82
CA LEU A 468 31.53 4.67 27.04
C LEU A 468 32.90 4.03 26.75
N ILE A 469 33.99 4.67 27.18
CA ILE A 469 35.36 4.18 27.06
C ILE A 469 36.10 4.56 28.34
N ASP A 470 36.57 3.57 29.12
CA ASP A 470 37.30 3.78 30.39
C ASP A 470 36.68 4.87 31.30
N GLU A 471 35.38 4.76 31.56
CA GLU A 471 34.59 5.70 32.38
C GLU A 471 34.39 7.12 31.78
N LYS A 472 34.85 7.36 30.55
CA LYS A 472 34.63 8.60 29.80
C LYS A 472 33.62 8.39 28.67
N THR A 473 32.79 9.37 28.41
CA THR A 473 31.75 9.28 27.39
C THR A 473 32.08 10.11 26.16
N MET A 474 31.75 9.57 24.99
CA MET A 474 31.77 10.29 23.73
C MET A 474 30.35 10.39 23.20
N GLU A 475 29.98 11.55 22.65
CA GLU A 475 28.59 11.83 22.31
C GLU A 475 28.44 12.34 20.87
N MET A 476 27.47 11.76 20.17
CA MET A 476 26.93 12.26 18.91
C MET A 476 25.44 12.54 19.08
N VAL A 477 24.98 13.70 18.61
CA VAL A 477 23.59 14.12 18.64
C VAL A 477 23.12 14.39 17.21
N ILE A 478 22.04 13.73 16.82
CA ILE A 478 21.33 13.95 15.57
C ILE A 478 20.11 14.80 15.88
N LYS A 479 20.04 16.03 15.35
CA LYS A 479 18.93 16.97 15.54
C LYS A 479 18.07 17.01 14.28
N ILE A 480 16.79 16.65 14.42
CA ILE A 480 15.82 16.69 13.33
C ILE A 480 15.09 18.04 13.39
N PRO A 481 15.19 18.90 12.35
CA PRO A 481 14.51 20.19 12.35
C PRO A 481 12.98 20.03 12.33
N SER A 482 12.24 20.99 12.88
CA SER A 482 10.77 20.98 12.87
C SER A 482 10.16 21.05 11.46
N SER A 483 10.92 21.53 10.47
CA SER A 483 10.54 21.56 9.05
C SER A 483 11.03 20.36 8.25
N TYR A 484 11.52 19.29 8.89
CA TYR A 484 11.98 18.08 8.20
C TYR A 484 10.90 17.54 7.23
N PRO A 485 11.25 17.14 5.99
CA PRO A 485 12.58 17.11 5.36
C PRO A 485 12.95 18.39 4.58
N LEU A 486 12.20 19.49 4.70
CA LEU A 486 12.50 20.78 4.03
C LEU A 486 13.76 21.48 4.59
N ALA A 487 14.33 20.95 5.67
CA ALA A 487 15.64 21.30 6.18
C ALA A 487 16.44 20.03 6.49
N ASN A 488 17.75 20.09 6.29
CA ASN A 488 18.64 18.97 6.56
C ASN A 488 18.72 18.65 8.06
N VAL A 489 18.79 17.37 8.37
CA VAL A 489 19.16 16.88 9.70
C VAL A 489 20.61 17.32 10.02
N LEU A 490 20.82 17.75 11.25
CA LEU A 490 22.12 18.19 11.73
C LEU A 490 22.75 17.11 12.62
N VAL A 491 24.01 16.79 12.37
CA VAL A 491 24.78 15.84 13.19
C VAL A 491 25.85 16.64 13.93
N GLU A 492 25.73 16.69 15.25
CA GLU A 492 26.64 17.39 16.15
C GLU A 492 27.39 16.38 17.03
N GLY A 493 28.64 16.68 17.35
CA GLY A 493 29.45 15.86 18.27
C GLY A 493 29.84 16.68 19.50
N PRO A 494 28.93 16.89 20.47
CA PRO A 494 29.16 17.82 21.59
C PRO A 494 30.31 17.39 22.50
N LEU A 495 30.60 16.08 22.60
CA LEU A 495 31.64 15.55 23.45
C LEU A 495 32.58 14.64 22.64
N ARG A 496 33.80 15.14 22.36
CA ARG A 496 34.87 14.44 21.64
C ARG A 496 35.96 13.98 22.60
N ILE A 497 36.34 12.70 22.56
CA ILE A 497 37.36 12.13 23.43
C ILE A 497 38.31 11.24 22.62
N GLY A 498 39.63 11.36 22.86
CA GLY A 498 40.63 10.44 22.28
C GLY A 498 40.84 10.51 20.76
N VAL A 499 40.15 11.38 20.03
CA VAL A 499 40.19 11.46 18.55
C VAL A 499 40.65 12.84 18.07
N LYS A 500 41.44 12.88 16.99
CA LYS A 500 41.86 14.14 16.33
C LYS A 500 40.66 14.86 15.72
N GLU A 501 40.68 16.19 15.72
CA GLU A 501 39.57 17.02 15.22
C GLU A 501 39.13 16.71 13.79
N ASN A 502 40.11 16.56 12.89
CA ASN A 502 39.83 16.30 11.47
C ASN A 502 39.14 14.94 11.27
N GLN A 503 39.57 13.92 12.02
CA GLN A 503 38.97 12.59 11.95
C GLN A 503 37.57 12.58 12.56
N TRP A 504 37.39 13.27 13.69
CA TRP A 504 36.07 13.44 14.31
C TRP A 504 35.08 14.13 13.38
N ARG A 505 35.48 15.26 12.76
CA ARG A 505 34.67 15.95 11.76
C ARG A 505 34.36 15.07 10.56
N ALA A 506 35.32 14.27 10.09
CA ALA A 506 35.09 13.35 8.99
C ALA A 506 34.01 12.29 9.32
N TRP A 507 34.00 11.76 10.55
CA TRP A 507 32.96 10.82 11.00
C TRP A 507 31.58 11.49 11.06
N LEU A 508 31.46 12.68 11.67
CA LEU A 508 30.18 13.40 11.73
C LEU A 508 29.63 13.74 10.33
N LEU A 509 30.50 14.19 9.42
CA LEU A 509 30.13 14.47 8.03
C LEU A 509 29.74 13.21 7.27
N ALA A 510 30.41 12.07 7.53
CA ALA A 510 30.04 10.79 6.93
C ALA A 510 28.64 10.36 7.40
N SER A 511 28.36 10.43 8.70
CA SER A 511 27.03 10.16 9.25
C SER A 511 25.96 11.11 8.67
N GLN A 512 26.26 12.41 8.54
CA GLN A 512 25.34 13.36 7.92
C GLN A 512 25.08 13.05 6.43
N ARG A 513 26.10 12.59 5.69
CA ARG A 513 25.96 12.19 4.27
C ARG A 513 25.11 10.96 4.08
N VAL A 514 25.16 9.98 4.99
CA VAL A 514 24.30 8.80 4.92
C VAL A 514 22.82 9.21 4.93
N ILE A 515 22.45 10.12 5.83
CA ILE A 515 21.09 10.64 5.95
C ILE A 515 20.69 11.45 4.70
N THR A 516 21.57 12.35 4.24
CA THR A 516 21.20 13.36 3.23
C THR A 516 21.37 12.91 1.77
N SER A 517 22.34 12.05 1.47
CA SER A 517 22.77 11.76 0.09
C SER A 517 22.49 10.33 -0.37
N HIS A 518 22.36 9.37 0.55
CA HIS A 518 22.19 7.96 0.20
C HIS A 518 20.78 7.42 0.47
N ASN A 519 19.82 8.30 0.78
CA ASN A 519 18.50 7.91 1.29
C ASN A 519 18.62 6.86 2.42
N GLY A 520 19.69 6.94 3.22
CA GLY A 520 19.94 6.07 4.36
C GLY A 520 19.06 6.48 5.53
N THR A 521 18.78 5.54 6.41
CA THR A 521 18.01 5.80 7.62
C THR A 521 18.87 6.55 8.66
N ILE A 522 18.21 7.21 9.62
CA ILE A 522 18.92 7.83 10.75
C ILE A 522 19.69 6.77 11.55
N ILE A 523 19.20 5.53 11.58
CA ILE A 523 19.88 4.41 12.25
C ILE A 523 21.18 4.06 11.55
N ASP A 524 21.22 3.99 10.22
CA ASP A 524 22.46 3.69 9.48
C ASP A 524 23.57 4.69 9.81
N ALA A 525 23.20 5.96 10.05
CA ALA A 525 24.14 7.00 10.45
C ALA A 525 24.68 6.81 11.87
N ILE A 526 23.86 6.29 12.79
CA ILE A 526 24.24 5.94 14.16
C ILE A 526 25.14 4.70 14.15
N GLU A 527 24.77 3.67 13.39
CA GLU A 527 25.57 2.45 13.24
C GLU A 527 26.94 2.74 12.62
N LEU A 528 26.98 3.54 11.56
CA LEU A 528 28.23 3.96 10.94
C LEU A 528 29.13 4.70 11.94
N PHE A 529 28.56 5.61 12.72
CA PHE A 529 29.30 6.34 13.74
C PHE A 529 29.85 5.37 14.80
N ASN A 530 29.00 4.52 15.38
CA ASN A 530 29.38 3.58 16.43
C ASN A 530 30.45 2.58 15.93
N LYS A 531 30.32 2.10 14.69
CA LYS A 531 31.32 1.24 14.05
C LYS A 531 32.67 1.94 13.90
N ASN A 532 32.68 3.20 13.45
CA ASN A 532 33.91 3.99 13.35
C ASN A 532 34.59 4.19 14.70
N VAL A 533 33.80 4.41 15.76
CA VAL A 533 34.27 4.53 17.13
C VAL A 533 34.89 3.21 17.61
N SER A 534 34.13 2.12 17.55
CA SER A 534 34.57 0.80 17.98
C SER A 534 35.88 0.37 17.28
N LEU A 535 35.95 0.51 15.95
CA LEU A 535 37.14 0.19 15.15
C LEU A 535 38.34 1.08 15.48
N HIS A 536 38.12 2.35 15.83
CA HIS A 536 39.22 3.25 16.20
C HIS A 536 39.85 2.80 17.53
N PHE A 537 39.05 2.45 18.53
CA PHE A 537 39.54 2.09 19.85
C PHE A 537 39.99 0.63 19.97
N SER A 538 39.48 -0.29 19.15
CA SER A 538 39.95 -1.68 19.07
C SER A 538 41.43 -1.79 18.67
N GLY A 539 41.99 -0.75 18.04
CA GLY A 539 43.40 -0.69 17.66
C GLY A 539 44.36 -0.21 18.75
N PHE A 540 43.86 0.20 19.92
CA PHE A 540 44.68 0.71 21.01
C PHE A 540 44.75 -0.30 22.17
N GLU A 541 45.98 -0.57 22.61
CA GLU A 541 46.24 -1.33 23.84
C GLU A 541 46.18 -0.38 25.03
N GLU A 542 45.71 -0.88 26.16
CA GLU A 542 45.67 -0.15 27.42
C GLU A 542 47.07 0.27 27.88
N CYS A 543 47.15 1.41 28.58
CA CYS A 543 48.38 1.85 29.23
C CYS A 543 48.76 0.88 30.35
N ALA A 544 49.96 0.29 30.28
CA ALA A 544 50.40 -0.68 31.27
C ALA A 544 50.71 -0.11 32.68
N ILE A 545 50.46 1.18 32.92
CA ILE A 545 50.55 1.80 34.26
C ILE A 545 49.17 1.99 34.88
N CYS A 546 48.21 2.54 34.13
CA CYS A 546 46.88 2.85 34.65
C CYS A 546 45.78 1.88 34.19
N TYR A 547 46.10 0.92 33.32
CA TYR A 547 45.17 -0.07 32.76
C TYR A 547 43.94 0.59 32.11
N SER A 548 44.21 1.64 31.32
CA SER A 548 43.18 2.37 30.57
C SER A 548 43.73 2.80 29.21
N ILE A 549 42.90 2.79 28.19
CA ILE A 549 43.15 3.37 26.87
C ILE A 549 43.17 4.90 26.96
N LEU A 550 42.34 5.51 27.80
CA LEU A 550 42.30 6.97 27.98
C LEU A 550 42.96 7.40 29.28
N HIS A 551 43.88 8.36 29.21
CA HIS A 551 44.47 8.92 30.42
C HIS A 551 43.43 9.72 31.22
N TYR A 552 43.40 9.53 32.54
CA TYR A 552 42.35 10.09 33.41
C TYR A 552 42.23 11.63 33.35
N GLN A 553 43.32 12.37 33.20
CA GLN A 553 43.31 13.85 33.20
C GLN A 553 43.05 14.48 31.83
N ASP A 554 43.79 14.08 30.80
CA ASP A 554 43.81 14.76 29.50
C ASP A 554 43.16 13.95 28.38
N SER A 555 42.65 12.75 28.70
CA SER A 555 42.04 11.84 27.73
C SER A 555 42.95 11.49 26.55
N SER A 556 44.26 11.60 26.75
CA SER A 556 45.25 11.25 25.75
C SER A 556 45.37 9.74 25.59
N LEU A 557 45.72 9.30 24.38
CA LEU A 557 45.95 7.89 24.04
C LEU A 557 47.38 7.47 24.41
N PRO A 558 47.63 6.17 24.66
CA PRO A 558 48.93 5.65 25.03
C PRO A 558 49.84 5.58 23.80
N THR A 559 50.51 6.71 23.53
CA THR A 559 51.35 6.90 22.34
C THR A 559 52.81 6.52 22.58
N LYS A 560 53.24 6.33 23.84
CA LYS A 560 54.64 6.03 24.17
C LYS A 560 54.84 4.53 24.29
N THR A 561 55.55 3.96 23.32
CA THR A 561 55.84 2.52 23.28
C THR A 561 57.27 2.24 23.75
N CYS A 562 57.44 1.25 24.63
CA CYS A 562 58.77 0.78 24.98
C CYS A 562 59.38 0.00 23.82
N THR A 563 60.60 0.32 23.40
CA THR A 563 61.29 -0.37 22.30
C THR A 563 61.71 -1.80 22.63
N THR A 564 61.74 -2.17 23.91
CA THR A 564 62.20 -3.47 24.39
C THR A 564 61.04 -4.44 24.57
N CYS A 565 59.98 -4.03 25.28
CA CYS A 565 58.84 -4.90 25.60
C CYS A 565 57.55 -4.54 24.84
N ASN A 566 57.58 -3.57 23.94
CA ASN A 566 56.45 -3.11 23.10
C ASN A 566 55.18 -2.64 23.81
N ASN A 567 55.16 -2.63 25.15
CA ASN A 567 54.04 -2.09 25.93
C ASN A 567 53.90 -0.58 25.72
N LYS A 568 52.64 -0.12 25.72
CA LYS A 568 52.27 1.28 25.52
C LYS A 568 51.95 1.99 26.84
N PHE A 569 52.21 3.29 26.86
CA PHE A 569 52.04 4.15 28.02
C PHE A 569 51.49 5.53 27.61
N HIS A 570 50.64 6.13 28.44
CA HIS A 570 50.34 7.56 28.34
C HIS A 570 51.57 8.39 28.69
N ALA A 571 51.76 9.52 28.00
CA ALA A 571 52.87 10.43 28.30
C ALA A 571 52.82 10.92 29.76
N GLY A 572 51.63 11.22 30.28
CA GLY A 572 51.42 11.63 31.67
C GLY A 572 51.78 10.56 32.70
N CYS A 573 51.31 9.32 32.51
CA CYS A 573 51.65 8.17 33.38
C CYS A 573 53.16 7.91 33.39
N LEU A 574 53.78 7.88 32.22
CA LEU A 574 55.21 7.60 32.08
C LEU A 574 56.06 8.72 32.71
N TYR A 575 55.68 9.98 32.52
CA TYR A 575 56.36 11.11 33.14
C TYR A 575 56.29 11.07 34.67
N LYS A 576 55.10 10.78 35.22
CA LYS A 576 54.92 10.64 36.67
C LYS A 576 55.76 9.49 37.24
N TRP A 577 55.84 8.37 36.51
CA TRP A 577 56.68 7.23 36.86
C TRP A 577 58.18 7.58 36.89
N PHE A 578 58.70 8.27 35.87
CA PHE A 578 60.11 8.71 35.86
C PHE A 578 60.42 9.65 37.02
N LYS A 579 59.50 10.56 37.33
CA LYS A 579 59.66 11.49 38.44
C LYS A 579 59.68 10.77 39.80
N SER A 580 58.86 9.74 39.99
CA SER A 580 58.81 8.98 41.25
C SER A 580 59.94 7.95 41.39
N SER A 581 60.36 7.33 40.30
CA SER A 581 61.41 6.29 40.30
C SER A 581 62.84 6.84 40.26
N GLY A 582 63.01 8.12 39.89
CA GLY A 582 64.32 8.75 39.79
C GLY A 582 65.17 8.29 38.60
N ALA A 583 64.63 7.44 37.72
CA ALA A 583 65.31 6.93 36.54
C ALA A 583 64.34 6.84 35.34
N SER A 584 64.87 7.08 34.14
CA SER A 584 64.12 6.97 32.89
C SER A 584 64.04 5.52 32.40
N SER A 585 63.56 4.59 33.24
CA SER A 585 63.46 3.16 32.94
C SER A 585 62.01 2.69 32.81
N CYS A 586 61.77 1.74 31.90
CA CYS A 586 60.45 1.17 31.66
C CYS A 586 59.89 0.52 32.95
N PRO A 587 58.62 0.80 33.34
CA PRO A 587 58.01 0.20 34.53
C PRO A 587 57.98 -1.33 34.53
N LEU A 588 57.85 -1.94 33.35
CA LEU A 588 57.71 -3.39 33.20
C LEU A 588 59.06 -4.11 33.02
N CYS A 589 59.86 -3.71 32.03
CA CYS A 589 61.10 -4.42 31.69
C CYS A 589 62.37 -3.76 32.27
N ARG A 590 62.25 -2.61 32.94
CA ARG A 590 63.37 -1.84 33.55
C ARG A 590 64.49 -1.41 32.60
N SER A 591 64.38 -1.65 31.29
CA SER A 591 65.32 -1.12 30.31
C SER A 591 65.26 0.42 30.28
N THR A 592 66.36 1.07 29.90
CA THR A 592 66.38 2.50 29.61
C THR A 592 65.32 2.83 28.56
N PHE A 593 64.49 3.83 28.83
CA PHE A 593 63.38 4.18 27.96
C PHE A 593 63.85 5.17 26.89
N ASN A 594 64.05 4.67 25.67
CA ASN A 594 64.38 5.51 24.53
C ASN A 594 63.09 6.01 23.88
N PHE A 595 62.88 7.33 23.87
CA PHE A 595 61.85 7.93 23.07
C PHE A 595 62.21 7.74 21.59
N ARG A 596 61.48 6.89 20.86
CA ARG A 596 61.49 6.96 19.39
C ARG A 596 61.05 8.38 19.01
N LYS A 597 61.90 9.07 18.24
CA LYS A 597 61.59 10.39 17.67
C LYS A 597 60.36 10.31 16.79
#